data_AF-A0A9D7LI61-F1
#
_entry.id   AF-A0A9D7LI61-F1
#
_cell.length_a   1.000
_cell.length_b   1.000
_cell.length_c   1.000
_cell.angle_alpha   90.00
_cell.angle_beta   90.00
_cell.angle_gamma   90.00
#
_symmetry.space_group_name_H-M   'P 1'
#
loop_
_entity.id
_entity.type
_entity.pdbx_description
1 polymer ?
#
loop_
_entity_poly.entity_id
_entity_poly.type
_entity_poly.pdbx_seq_one_letter_code
_entity_poly.pdbx_strand_id
1 'polypeptide(L)'
;MSEREIPGELAALRASIDNLDAALVYLLAERFRCTQQVGHLKAELGLAPSDPAREEEQLQRLRQLARESGLDPAFAEKVLAFIIAEVIRNHGIIAEAVSS
;
A
#
# COMPACT_ATOMS: atom_id res chain seq x y z
N MET A 1 28.23 -5.50 33.97
CA MET A 1 28.36 -5.65 32.50
C MET A 1 27.65 -4.45 31.89
N SER A 2 28.39 -3.52 31.28
CA SER A 2 27.78 -2.31 30.70
C SER A 2 27.24 -2.65 29.32
N GLU A 3 25.94 -2.88 29.27
CA GLU A 3 25.14 -2.79 28.05
C GLU A 3 25.24 -1.32 27.58
N ARG A 4 25.67 -1.08 26.34
CA ARG A 4 25.81 0.30 25.83
C ARG A 4 24.42 0.91 25.79
N GLU A 5 24.13 1.82 26.72
CA GLU A 5 22.90 2.61 26.68
C GLU A 5 22.80 3.31 25.31
N ILE A 6 21.69 3.04 24.64
CA ILE A 6 21.37 3.69 23.38
C ILE A 6 21.20 5.18 23.69
N PRO A 7 21.84 6.10 22.94
CA PRO A 7 21.65 7.53 23.16
C PRO A 7 20.17 7.89 23.19
N GLY A 8 19.74 8.70 24.16
CA GLY A 8 18.32 9.01 24.37
C GLY A 8 17.61 9.59 23.13
N GLU A 9 18.33 10.37 22.32
CA GLU A 9 17.83 10.88 21.04
C GLU A 9 17.50 9.76 20.04
N LEU A 10 18.37 8.74 19.94
CA LEU A 10 18.12 7.59 19.07
C LEU A 10 16.91 6.76 19.56
N ALA A 11 16.74 6.62 20.87
CA ALA A 11 15.56 5.95 21.43
C ALA A 11 14.26 6.72 21.10
N ALA A 12 14.26 8.05 21.21
CA ALA A 12 13.10 8.88 20.88
C ALA A 12 12.73 8.84 19.39
N LEU A 13 13.75 8.85 18.50
CA LEU A 13 13.53 8.71 17.07
C LEU A 13 12.94 7.34 16.71
N ARG A 14 13.40 6.26 17.35
CA ARG A 14 12.83 4.92 17.15
C ARG A 14 11.38 4.82 17.60
N ALA A 15 11.04 5.38 18.75
CA ALA A 15 9.63 5.45 19.18
C ALA A 15 8.75 6.22 18.19
N SER A 16 9.30 7.25 17.53
CA SER A 16 8.59 7.99 16.48
C SER A 16 8.39 7.14 15.23
N ILE A 17 9.40 6.34 14.84
CA ILE A 17 9.30 5.39 13.72
C ILE A 17 8.24 4.32 14.01
N ASP A 18 8.25 3.73 15.21
CA ASP A 18 7.27 2.71 15.59
C ASP A 18 5.82 3.22 15.47
N ASN A 19 5.58 4.49 15.84
CA ASN A 19 4.27 5.13 15.69
C ASN A 19 3.89 5.35 14.22
N LEU A 20 4.85 5.72 13.38
CA LEU A 20 4.63 5.87 11.93
C LEU A 20 4.33 4.52 11.28
N ASP A 21 5.05 3.47 11.66
CA ASP A 21 4.84 2.11 11.16
C ASP A 21 3.44 1.61 11.52
N ALA A 22 2.98 1.85 12.76
CA ALA A 22 1.61 1.54 13.15
C ALA A 22 0.58 2.28 12.28
N ALA A 23 0.79 3.58 12.05
CA ALA A 23 -0.09 4.37 11.17
C ALA A 23 -0.10 3.85 9.73
N LEU A 24 1.06 3.47 9.19
CA LEU A 24 1.18 2.87 7.86
C LEU A 24 0.38 1.57 7.75
N VAL A 25 0.47 0.69 8.76
CA VAL A 25 -0.29 -0.57 8.78
C VAL A 25 -1.80 -0.31 8.81
N TYR A 26 -2.27 0.62 9.66
CA TYR A 26 -3.70 0.95 9.70
C TYR A 26 -4.20 1.56 8.39
N LEU A 27 -3.44 2.48 7.79
CA LEU A 27 -3.79 3.08 6.50
C LEU A 27 -3.82 2.04 5.37
N LEU A 28 -2.87 1.09 5.36
CA LEU A 28 -2.90 -0.01 4.42
C LEU A 28 -4.13 -0.89 4.63
N ALA A 29 -4.46 -1.24 5.88
CA ALA A 29 -5.66 -2.03 6.17
C ALA A 29 -6.93 -1.35 5.62
N GLU A 30 -7.09 -0.04 5.86
CA GLU A 30 -8.19 0.74 5.28
C GLU A 30 -8.20 0.70 3.75
N ARG A 31 -7.05 0.96 3.13
CA ARG A 31 -6.91 0.92 1.68
C ARG A 31 -7.31 -0.45 1.13
N PHE A 32 -6.88 -1.54 1.78
CA PHE A 32 -7.22 -2.90 1.36
C PHE A 32 -8.72 -3.19 1.49
N ARG A 33 -9.39 -2.70 2.55
CA ARG A 33 -10.87 -2.80 2.67
C ARG A 33 -11.57 -2.13 1.49
N CYS A 34 -11.16 -0.91 1.11
CA CYS A 34 -11.72 -0.25 -0.07
C CYS A 34 -11.46 -1.06 -1.35
N THR A 35 -10.25 -1.58 -1.53
CA THR A 35 -9.95 -2.37 -2.73
C THR A 35 -10.69 -3.71 -2.77
N GLN A 36 -10.99 -4.34 -1.63
CA GLN A 36 -11.84 -5.54 -1.60
C GLN A 36 -13.26 -5.22 -2.10
N GLN A 37 -13.85 -4.10 -1.65
CA GLN A 37 -15.15 -3.65 -2.15
C GLN A 37 -15.13 -3.38 -3.65
N VAL A 38 -14.06 -2.75 -4.17
CA VAL A 38 -13.86 -2.59 -5.62
C VAL A 38 -13.78 -3.95 -6.32
N GLY A 39 -13.09 -4.94 -5.72
CA GLY A 39 -12.98 -6.29 -6.26
C GLY A 39 -14.33 -7.00 -6.36
N HIS A 40 -15.16 -6.91 -5.32
CA HIS A 40 -16.53 -7.44 -5.33
C HIS A 40 -17.38 -6.76 -6.41
N LEU A 41 -17.35 -5.43 -6.49
CA LEU A 41 -18.09 -4.70 -7.51
C LEU A 41 -17.62 -5.05 -8.93
N LYS A 42 -16.31 -5.19 -9.15
CA LYS A 42 -15.78 -5.64 -10.44
C LYS A 42 -16.27 -7.05 -10.79
N ALA A 43 -16.26 -7.98 -9.83
CA ALA A 43 -16.74 -9.34 -10.05
C ALA A 43 -18.24 -9.37 -10.39
N GLU A 44 -19.08 -8.62 -9.66
CA GLU A 44 -20.51 -8.49 -9.92
C GLU A 44 -20.81 -7.91 -11.32
N LEU A 45 -19.97 -6.99 -11.79
CA LEU A 45 -20.09 -6.35 -13.11
C LEU A 45 -19.38 -7.13 -14.23
N GLY A 46 -18.74 -8.26 -13.94
CA GLY A 46 -17.95 -9.03 -14.92
C GLY A 46 -16.71 -8.30 -15.46
N LEU A 47 -16.18 -7.34 -14.69
CA LEU A 47 -14.99 -6.57 -15.04
C LEU A 47 -13.71 -7.30 -14.66
N ALA A 48 -12.64 -7.06 -15.43
CA ALA A 48 -11.34 -7.65 -15.18
C ALA A 48 -10.73 -7.16 -13.84
N PRO A 49 -10.03 -8.05 -13.09
CA PRO A 49 -9.27 -7.70 -11.90
C PRO A 49 -8.27 -6.56 -12.13
N SER A 50 -7.51 -6.62 -13.22
CA SER A 50 -6.56 -5.57 -13.62
C SER A 50 -7.25 -4.50 -14.48
N ASP A 51 -6.82 -3.26 -14.32
CA ASP A 51 -7.20 -2.11 -15.13
C ASP A 51 -5.93 -1.30 -15.42
N PRO A 52 -5.22 -1.60 -16.52
CA PRO A 52 -3.91 -0.99 -16.80
C PRO A 52 -3.94 0.53 -16.91
N ALA A 53 -5.03 1.10 -17.42
CA ALA A 53 -5.18 2.55 -17.52
C ALA A 53 -5.28 3.17 -16.12
N ARG A 54 -6.09 2.57 -15.24
CA ARG A 54 -6.22 3.03 -13.86
C ARG A 54 -4.95 2.81 -13.03
N GLU A 55 -4.20 1.77 -13.30
CA GLU A 55 -2.93 1.46 -12.64
C GLU A 55 -1.85 2.50 -13.00
N GLU A 56 -1.74 2.88 -14.29
CA GLU A 56 -0.83 3.92 -14.75
C GLU A 56 -1.15 5.30 -14.14
N GLU A 57 -2.43 5.69 -14.08
CA GLU A 57 -2.85 6.93 -13.43
C GLU A 57 -2.45 6.99 -11.95
N GLN A 58 -2.61 5.88 -11.22
CA GLN A 58 -2.21 5.78 -9.82
C GLN A 58 -0.70 5.93 -9.66
N LEU A 59 0.07 5.29 -10.55
CA LEU A 59 1.53 5.38 -10.58
C LEU A 59 2.00 6.83 -10.77
N GLN A 60 1.44 7.52 -11.75
CA GLN A 60 1.80 8.92 -12.05
C GLN A 60 1.46 9.85 -10.89
N ARG A 61 0.26 9.72 -10.32
CA ARG A 61 -0.15 10.52 -9.16
C ARG A 61 0.77 10.29 -7.96
N LEU A 62 1.16 9.05 -7.69
CA LEU A 62 2.00 8.73 -6.53
C LEU A 62 3.46 9.12 -6.73
N ARG A 63 4.01 9.03 -7.96
CA ARG A 63 5.30 9.61 -8.29
C ARG A 63 5.33 11.12 -8.01
N GLN A 64 4.22 11.82 -8.29
CA GLN A 64 4.10 13.25 -7.99
C GLN A 64 4.07 13.51 -6.48
N LEU A 65 3.24 12.79 -5.73
CA LEU A 65 3.19 12.91 -4.26
C LEU A 65 4.55 12.62 -3.60
N ALA A 66 5.28 11.61 -4.09
CA ALA A 66 6.61 11.29 -3.59
C ALA A 66 7.58 12.48 -3.77
N ARG A 67 7.58 13.12 -4.94
CA ARG A 67 8.38 14.32 -5.18
C ARG A 67 8.02 15.45 -4.21
N GLU A 68 6.73 15.69 -4.02
CA GLU A 68 6.23 16.75 -3.13
C GLU A 68 6.55 16.50 -1.66
N SER A 69 6.60 15.24 -1.24
CA SER A 69 6.93 14.86 0.14
C SER A 69 8.43 14.65 0.40
N GLY A 70 9.28 14.83 -0.61
CA GLY A 70 10.72 14.55 -0.51
C GLY A 70 11.07 13.06 -0.42
N LEU A 71 10.16 12.17 -0.82
CA LEU A 71 10.41 10.73 -0.93
C LEU A 71 10.97 10.41 -2.31
N ASP A 72 11.95 9.51 -2.40
CA ASP A 72 12.47 9.04 -3.70
C ASP A 72 11.31 8.44 -4.55
N PRO A 73 11.02 9.03 -5.73
CA PRO A 73 9.94 8.54 -6.60
C PRO A 73 10.16 7.10 -7.05
N ALA A 74 11.40 6.66 -7.24
CA ALA A 74 11.70 5.29 -7.65
C ALA A 74 11.41 4.28 -6.52
N PHE A 75 11.67 4.67 -5.27
CA PHE A 75 11.29 3.89 -4.10
C PHE A 75 9.76 3.84 -3.94
N ALA A 76 9.08 4.99 -4.02
CA ALA A 76 7.62 5.07 -3.91
C ALA A 76 6.91 4.20 -4.97
N GLU A 77 7.44 4.21 -6.18
CA GLU A 77 6.96 3.36 -7.27
C GLU A 77 7.08 1.86 -6.95
N LYS A 78 8.20 1.40 -6.41
CA LYS A 78 8.37 -0.02 -6.02
C LYS A 78 7.35 -0.44 -4.96
N VAL A 79 7.16 0.39 -3.94
CA VAL A 79 6.18 0.12 -2.88
C VAL A 79 4.77 0.06 -3.46
N LEU A 80 4.43 1.00 -4.34
CA LEU A 80 3.11 1.02 -4.94
C LEU A 80 2.88 -0.16 -5.90
N ALA A 81 3.85 -0.49 -6.74
CA ALA A 81 3.74 -1.61 -7.67
C ALA A 81 3.49 -2.93 -6.91
N PHE A 82 4.16 -3.11 -5.77
CA PHE A 82 3.90 -4.24 -4.87
C PHE A 82 2.46 -4.25 -4.35
N ILE A 83 1.97 -3.11 -3.84
CA ILE A 83 0.60 -2.99 -3.32
C ILE A 83 -0.44 -3.24 -4.43
N ILE A 84 -0.23 -2.72 -5.65
CA ILE A 84 -1.15 -2.90 -6.77
C ILE A 84 -1.20 -4.37 -7.20
N ALA A 85 -0.05 -5.04 -7.31
CA ALA A 85 0.00 -6.46 -7.65
C ALA A 85 -0.79 -7.31 -6.65
N GLU A 86 -0.68 -7.01 -5.37
CA GLU A 86 -1.42 -7.70 -4.32
C GLU A 86 -2.95 -7.44 -4.40
N VAL A 87 -3.36 -6.22 -4.75
CA VAL A 87 -4.77 -5.89 -5.00
C VAL A 87 -5.33 -6.67 -6.18
N ILE A 88 -4.61 -6.72 -7.31
CA ILE A 88 -5.03 -7.45 -8.51
C ILE A 88 -5.19 -8.95 -8.18
N ARG A 89 -4.23 -9.52 -7.44
CA ARG A 89 -4.31 -10.91 -6.96
C ARG A 89 -5.57 -11.15 -6.13
N ASN A 90 -5.88 -10.25 -5.19
CA ASN A 90 -7.07 -10.35 -4.35
C ASN A 90 -8.37 -10.22 -5.17
N HIS A 91 -8.39 -9.35 -6.18
CA HIS A 91 -9.54 -9.25 -7.10
C HIS A 91 -9.76 -10.53 -7.89
N GLY A 92 -8.70 -11.20 -8.33
CA GLY A 92 -8.79 -12.51 -8.99
C GLY A 92 -9.46 -13.56 -8.10
N ILE A 93 -9.05 -13.66 -6.83
CA ILE A 93 -9.66 -14.57 -5.85
C ILE A 93 -11.14 -14.26 -5.64
N ILE A 94 -11.50 -12.98 -5.53
CA ILE A 94 -12.90 -12.57 -5.37
C ILE A 94 -13.74 -12.96 -6.60
N ALA A 95 -13.20 -12.76 -7.81
CA ALA A 95 -13.89 -13.11 -9.05
C ALA A 95 -14.14 -14.63 -9.16
N GLU A 96 -13.16 -15.45 -8.78
CA GLU A 96 -13.29 -16.92 -8.72
C GLU A 96 -14.37 -17.34 -7.71
N ALA A 97 -14.40 -16.71 -6.53
CA ALA A 97 -15.37 -17.01 -5.48
C ALA A 97 -16.81 -16.64 -5.85
N VAL A 98 -17.03 -15.57 -6.62
CA VAL A 98 -18.36 -15.15 -7.11
C VAL A 98 -18.84 -16.03 -8.28
N SER A 99 -17.90 -16.60 -9.04
CA SER A 99 -18.21 -17.46 -10.20
C SER A 99 -18.48 -18.93 -9.83
N SER A 100 -18.29 -19.29 -8.56
CA SER A 100 -18.47 -20.64 -8.01
C SER A 100 -19.85 -20.79 -7.35
#